data_AF-A0A850JMA3-F1
#
_entry.id   AF-A0A850JMA3-F1
#
_cell.length_a   1.000
_cell.length_b   1.000
_cell.length_c   1.000
_cell.angle_alpha   90.00
_cell.angle_beta   90.00
_cell.angle_gamma   90.00
#
_symmetry.space_group_name_H-M   'P 1'
#
loop_
_entity.id
_entity.type
_entity.pdbx_description
1 polymer ?
#
loop_
_entity_poly.entity_id
_entity_poly.type
_entity_poly.pdbx_seq_one_letter_code
_entity_poly.pdbx_strand_id
1 'polypeptide(L)'
;MTGPYLGGPVELYAWDVRFSDGGRGGVTDDRVKAIRDIHDALREVKGGVRGVVRRVGLSPVGFAKYVELGHVGEAWRDEKTGAVMWRDV
;
A
#
# COMPACT_ATOMS: atom_id res chain seq x y z
N MET A 1 -18.07 26.59 -20.16
CA MET A 1 -16.95 26.18 -19.28
C MET A 1 -17.35 24.82 -18.70
N THR A 2 -17.06 23.76 -19.44
CA THR A 2 -17.42 22.37 -19.12
C THR A 2 -16.27 21.49 -19.59
N GLY A 3 -15.34 21.19 -18.68
CA GLY A 3 -14.29 20.20 -18.93
C GLY A 3 -14.87 18.79 -18.78
N PRO A 4 -14.49 17.81 -19.62
CA PRO A 4 -14.99 16.46 -19.48
C PRO A 4 -14.45 15.86 -18.17
N TYR A 5 -15.34 15.29 -17.36
CA TYR A 5 -14.93 14.37 -16.31
C TYR A 5 -14.22 13.20 -17.00
N LEU A 6 -12.88 13.20 -16.96
CA LEU A 6 -12.04 12.03 -17.20
C LEU A 6 -12.20 11.05 -16.03
N GLY A 7 -13.45 10.70 -15.71
CA GLY A 7 -13.84 9.93 -14.52
C GLY A 7 -13.71 8.44 -14.76
N GLY A 8 -12.51 7.99 -15.12
CA GLY A 8 -12.15 6.59 -14.89
C GLY A 8 -12.25 6.29 -13.38
N PRO A 9 -12.49 5.04 -12.97
CA PRO A 9 -12.44 4.69 -11.56
C PRO A 9 -11.10 5.14 -10.97
N VAL A 10 -11.16 5.94 -9.89
CA VAL A 10 -9.96 6.37 -9.17
C VAL A 10 -9.25 5.11 -8.67
N GLU A 11 -8.01 4.91 -9.10
CA GLU A 11 -7.19 3.82 -8.58
C GLU A 11 -6.75 4.18 -7.16
N LEU A 12 -7.15 3.35 -6.21
CA LEU A 12 -6.73 3.49 -4.82
C LEU A 12 -5.69 2.43 -4.50
N TYR A 13 -4.77 2.79 -3.63
CA TYR A 13 -3.66 1.99 -3.19
C TYR A 13 -3.69 1.91 -1.66
N ALA A 14 -3.95 0.72 -1.15
CA ALA A 14 -3.84 0.42 0.27
C ALA A 14 -2.46 -0.14 0.56
N TRP A 15 -1.88 0.27 1.68
CA TRP A 15 -0.64 -0.30 2.17
C TRP A 15 -0.77 -0.65 3.64
N ASP A 16 -0.15 -1.74 4.06
CA ASP A 16 -0.06 -2.12 5.46
C ASP A 16 1.27 -2.83 5.76
N VAL A 17 1.78 -2.57 6.96
CA VAL A 17 2.94 -3.24 7.56
C VAL A 17 2.48 -3.83 8.88
N ARG A 18 2.79 -5.11 9.11
CA ARG A 18 2.48 -5.81 10.35
C ARG A 18 3.72 -5.98 11.21
N PHE A 19 3.67 -5.46 12.44
CA PHE A 19 4.70 -5.58 13.45
C PHE A 19 4.27 -6.62 14.51
N SER A 20 5.19 -7.01 15.40
CA SER A 20 4.87 -7.91 16.51
C SER A 20 3.92 -7.29 17.54
N ASP A 21 3.91 -5.96 17.65
CA ASP A 21 3.16 -5.18 18.65
C ASP A 21 2.03 -4.33 18.02
N GLY A 22 1.78 -4.45 16.72
CA GLY A 22 0.75 -3.69 16.03
C GLY A 22 0.89 -3.68 14.52
N GLY A 23 0.42 -2.61 13.89
CA GLY A 23 0.56 -2.42 12.45
C GLY A 23 0.38 -0.96 12.07
N ARG A 24 0.90 -0.58 10.91
CA ARG A 24 0.69 0.74 10.32
C ARG A 24 0.22 0.56 8.90
N GLY A 25 -0.65 1.44 8.45
CA GLY A 25 -1.18 1.38 7.10
C GLY A 25 -1.92 2.63 6.72
N GLY A 26 -2.35 2.69 5.46
CA GLY A 26 -3.07 3.81 4.90
C GLY A 26 -3.63 3.50 3.52
N VAL A 27 -4.41 4.44 2.99
CA VAL A 27 -4.96 4.40 1.63
C VAL A 27 -4.67 5.74 0.95
N THR A 28 -4.27 5.70 -0.32
CA THR A 28 -4.00 6.88 -1.14
C THR A 28 -4.30 6.57 -2.61
N ASP A 29 -4.60 7.59 -3.39
CA ASP A 29 -4.74 7.55 -4.85
C ASP A 29 -3.40 7.63 -5.61
N ASP A 30 -2.28 7.76 -4.89
CA ASP A 30 -0.93 7.81 -5.46
C ASP A 30 -0.13 6.53 -5.13
N ARG A 31 0.13 5.72 -6.16
CA ARG A 31 0.93 4.49 -6.06
C ARG A 31 2.32 4.75 -5.49
N VAL A 32 3.00 5.81 -5.94
CA VAL A 32 4.37 6.13 -5.52
C VAL A 32 4.37 6.55 -4.07
N LYS A 33 3.37 7.32 -3.65
CA LYS A 33 3.19 7.67 -2.24
C LYS A 33 2.97 6.43 -1.38
N ALA A 34 2.12 5.49 -1.79
CA ALA A 34 1.92 4.23 -1.04
C ALA A 34 3.23 3.43 -0.88
N ILE A 35 4.03 3.35 -1.94
CA ILE A 35 5.35 2.70 -1.95
C ILE A 35 6.35 3.42 -1.02
N ARG A 36 6.32 4.75 -0.98
CA ARG A 36 7.18 5.52 -0.08
C ARG A 36 6.75 5.35 1.38
N ASP A 37 5.46 5.44 1.67
CA ASP A 37 4.95 5.35 3.05
C ASP A 37 5.29 3.99 3.69
N ILE A 38 5.21 2.89 2.90
CA ILE A 38 5.60 1.57 3.38
C ILE A 38 7.12 1.43 3.54
N HIS A 39 7.92 2.04 2.66
CA HIS A 39 9.37 2.07 2.78
C HIS A 39 9.79 2.79 4.06
N ASP A 40 9.20 3.94 4.35
CA ASP A 40 9.48 4.73 5.55
C ASP A 40 9.06 3.95 6.81
N ALA A 41 7.87 3.33 6.79
CA ALA A 41 7.41 2.48 7.88
C ALA A 41 8.38 1.33 8.17
N LEU A 42 8.90 0.64 7.13
CA LEU A 42 9.86 -0.46 7.31
C LEU A 42 11.22 0.01 7.83
N ARG A 43 11.67 1.23 7.49
CA ARG A 43 12.93 1.80 8.00
C ARG A 43 12.92 2.05 9.49
N GLU A 44 11.76 2.41 10.04
CA GLU A 44 11.59 2.73 11.46
C GLU A 44 11.61 1.48 12.36
N VAL A 45 11.45 0.26 11.81
CA VAL A 45 11.27 -0.97 12.61
C VAL A 45 12.42 -1.96 12.39
N LYS A 46 12.89 -2.61 13.45
CA LYS A 46 13.99 -3.59 13.41
C LYS A 46 13.49 -4.98 13.02
N GLY A 47 14.04 -5.54 11.92
CA GLY A 47 14.10 -6.97 11.60
C GLY A 47 12.78 -7.71 11.30
N GLY A 48 12.77 -8.61 10.33
CA GLY A 48 11.69 -9.60 10.10
C GLY A 48 10.34 -9.07 9.61
N VAL A 49 10.19 -7.76 9.44
CA VAL A 49 8.91 -7.12 9.13
C VAL A 49 8.65 -7.10 7.62
N ARG A 50 7.41 -7.43 7.23
CA ARG A 50 6.93 -7.35 5.85
C ARG A 50 5.78 -6.36 5.74
N GLY A 51 5.73 -5.68 4.61
CA GLY A 51 4.63 -4.83 4.20
C GLY A 51 4.13 -5.21 2.81
N VAL A 52 2.90 -4.84 2.53
CA VAL A 52 2.25 -5.06 1.23
C VAL A 52 1.59 -3.79 0.72
N VAL A 53 1.64 -3.60 -0.59
CA VAL A 53 0.84 -2.59 -1.31
C VAL A 53 -0.15 -3.33 -2.22
N ARG A 54 -1.43 -2.95 -2.13
CA ARG A 54 -2.53 -3.50 -2.90
C ARG A 54 -3.24 -2.38 -3.65
N ARG A 55 -3.65 -2.65 -4.88
CA ARG A 55 -4.65 -1.83 -5.56
C ARG A 55 -6.02 -2.21 -5.01
N VAL A 56 -6.79 -1.22 -4.62
CA VAL A 56 -8.14 -1.38 -4.06
C VAL A 56 -9.13 -0.49 -4.77
N GLY A 57 -10.41 -0.84 -4.66
CA GLY A 57 -11.54 -0.01 -5.09
C GLY A 57 -12.56 0.11 -3.97
N LEU A 58 -13.45 1.10 -4.06
CA LEU A 58 -14.61 1.15 -3.19
C LEU A 58 -15.64 0.11 -3.65
N SER A 59 -16.19 -0.65 -2.70
CA SER A 59 -17.29 -1.56 -3.00
C SER A 59 -18.48 -0.79 -3.60
N PRO A 60 -19.00 -1.18 -4.77
CA PRO A 60 -20.16 -0.53 -5.37
C PRO A 60 -21.47 -0.87 -4.63
N VAL A 61 -21.46 -1.91 -3.79
CA VAL A 61 -22.63 -2.43 -3.07
C VAL A 61 -22.68 -1.86 -1.65
N GLY A 62 -22.80 -0.54 -1.51
CA GLY A 62 -23.24 0.18 -0.29
C GLY A 62 -22.44 -0.01 1.02
N PHE A 63 -21.46 -0.91 1.05
CA PHE A 63 -20.58 -1.11 2.19
C PHE A 63 -19.36 -0.19 2.04
N ALA A 64 -19.07 0.62 3.06
CA ALA A 64 -17.84 1.41 3.15
C ALA A 64 -16.62 0.50 3.38
N LYS A 65 -16.32 -0.36 2.38
CA LYS A 65 -15.23 -1.32 2.40
C LYS A 65 -14.42 -1.18 1.11
N TYR A 66 -13.11 -1.27 1.26
CA TYR A 66 -12.20 -1.44 0.15
C TYR A 66 -12.22 -2.90 -0.31
N VAL A 67 -12.36 -3.12 -1.62
CA VAL A 67 -12.20 -4.41 -2.26
C VAL A 67 -10.82 -4.47 -2.91
N GLU A 68 -10.10 -5.57 -2.74
CA GLU A 68 -8.81 -5.77 -3.39
C GLU A 68 -9.01 -6.01 -4.88
N LEU A 69 -8.34 -5.22 -5.71
CA LEU A 69 -8.40 -5.25 -7.18
C LEU A 69 -7.09 -5.72 -7.82
N GLY A 70 -6.04 -5.93 -7.01
CA GLY A 70 -4.74 -6.41 -7.47
C GLY A 70 -3.64 -6.23 -6.44
N HIS A 71 -2.60 -7.05 -6.56
CA HIS A 71 -1.40 -6.94 -5.76
C HIS A 71 -0.40 -6.02 -6.47
N VAL A 72 0.21 -5.05 -5.77
CA VAL A 72 1.20 -4.14 -6.37
C VAL A 72 2.61 -4.59 -6.04
N GLY A 73 2.85 -5.02 -4.80
CA GLY A 73 4.15 -5.54 -4.40
C GLY A 73 4.26 -5.76 -2.90
N GLU A 74 5.26 -6.57 -2.54
CA GLU A 74 5.67 -6.81 -1.16
C GLU A 74 7.01 -6.14 -0.89
N ALA A 75 7.15 -5.57 0.30
CA ALA A 75 8.39 -5.01 0.78
C ALA A 75 8.78 -5.66 2.10
N TRP A 76 10.07 -5.84 2.36
CA TRP A 76 10.55 -6.31 3.65
C TRP A 76 11.90 -5.69 3.97
N ARG A 77 12.19 -5.55 5.26
CA ARG A 77 13.53 -5.14 5.69
C ARG A 77 14.42 -6.38 5.80
N ASP A 78 15.46 -6.44 4.97
CA ASP A 78 16.45 -7.49 5.03
C ASP A 78 17.23 -7.43 6.36
N GLU A 79 17.32 -8.54 7.05
CA GLU A 79 17.92 -8.61 8.40
C GLU A 79 19.44 -8.44 8.36
N LYS A 80 20.09 -8.83 7.26
CA LYS A 80 21.56 -8.80 7.13
C LYS A 80 22.07 -7.41 6.81
N THR A 81 21.41 -6.73 5.88
CA THR A 81 21.83 -5.44 5.33
C THR A 81 21.06 -4.27 5.93
N GLY A 82 19.91 -4.53 6.55
CA GLY A 82 18.99 -3.50 7.02
C GLY A 82 18.29 -2.73 5.89
N ALA A 83 18.52 -3.10 4.62
CA ALA A 83 17.92 -2.47 3.45
C ALA A 83 16.46 -2.92 3.27
N VAL A 84 15.63 -2.03 2.72
CA VAL A 84 14.27 -2.38 2.31
C VAL A 84 14.32 -2.99 0.91
N MET A 85 13.94 -4.25 0.82
CA MET A 85 13.85 -5.02 -0.42
C MET A 85 12.42 -5.05 -0.93
N TRP A 86 12.27 -5.19 -2.25
CA TRP A 86 10.98 -5.21 -2.93
C TRP A 86 10.85 -6.43 -3.82
N ARG A 87 9.63 -6.94 -3.91
CA ARG A 87 9.22 -7.96 -4.88
C ARG A 87 7.91 -7.51 -5.52
N ASP A 88 7.96 -7.31 -6.84
CA ASP A 88 6.76 -7.22 -7.67
C ASP A 88 6.15 -8.62 -7.82
N VAL A 89 4.82 -8.70 -7.85
CA VAL A 89 4.06 -9.95 -7.94
C VAL A 89 3.32 -10.01 -9.27
#